data_AF-A0AAV2HLM6-F1
#
_entry.id   AF-A0AAV2HLM6-F1
#
_cell.length_a   1.000
_cell.length_b   1.000
_cell.length_c   1.000
_cell.angle_alpha   90.00
_cell.angle_beta   90.00
_cell.angle_gamma   90.00
#
_symmetry.space_group_name_H-M   'P 1'
#
loop_
_entity.id
_entity.type
_entity.pdbx_description
1 polymer ?
#
loop_
_entity_poly.entity_id
_entity_poly.type
_entity_poly.pdbx_seq_one_letter_code
_entity_poly.pdbx_strand_id
1 'polypeptide(L)'
;MAIANGGSLRAPIKVGPITVENAVFVAPFRNTVDMIEVTGQTMLSMFEFCAEKWSEDFSDTFAGFLQVSGMQVTYDIRRPVGKRVVEVLVTCTQCDVPRLEPLKKDSVYKILAASFIIGGGDGFSMLPSNIIKRYNLGSLDTDILINYIKKNSPITTGLQGRIRHLKDIEGGLDLKCLGNAARGHLSSIVLILVALGSWIFREM
;
A
#
# COMPACT_ATOMS: atom_id res chain seq x y z
N MET A 1 0.70 6.68 7.89
CA MET A 1 0.33 6.11 6.58
C MET A 1 1.52 5.38 5.99
N ALA A 2 1.30 4.42 5.10
CA ALA A 2 2.38 3.65 4.49
C ALA A 2 2.07 3.22 3.06
N ILE A 3 3.13 3.05 2.27
CA ILE A 3 3.08 2.50 0.91
C ILE A 3 4.11 1.37 0.75
N ALA A 4 3.79 0.39 -0.08
CA ALA A 4 4.70 -0.68 -0.48
C ALA A 4 4.44 -1.06 -1.94
N ASN A 5 5.47 -1.25 -2.75
CA ASN A 5 5.32 -1.74 -4.12
C ASN A 5 4.95 -3.23 -4.09
N GLY A 6 4.04 -3.67 -4.97
CA GLY A 6 3.59 -5.07 -5.05
C GLY A 6 4.74 -6.05 -5.26
N GLY A 7 5.77 -5.65 -6.01
CA GLY A 7 6.96 -6.44 -6.32
C GLY A 7 7.86 -6.75 -5.13
N SER A 8 7.72 -6.01 -4.02
CA SER A 8 8.40 -6.33 -2.75
C SER A 8 7.85 -7.59 -2.09
N LEU A 9 6.62 -8.00 -2.41
CA LEU A 9 5.95 -9.20 -1.94
C LEU A 9 6.05 -10.30 -3.01
N ARG A 10 6.86 -11.33 -2.73
CA ARG A 10 7.25 -12.34 -3.73
C ARG A 10 6.41 -13.59 -3.75
N ALA A 11 5.65 -13.86 -2.68
CA ALA A 11 4.87 -15.07 -2.56
C ALA A 11 3.67 -14.90 -1.61
N PRO A 12 2.59 -15.68 -1.80
CA PRO A 12 1.56 -15.82 -0.80
C PRO A 12 2.03 -16.70 0.37
N ILE A 13 1.55 -16.40 1.58
CA ILE A 13 1.62 -17.23 2.79
C ILE A 13 0.36 -18.10 2.86
N LYS A 14 0.52 -19.43 2.87
CA LYS A 14 -0.60 -20.37 3.01
C LYS A 14 -1.25 -20.24 4.38
N VAL A 15 -2.56 -20.52 4.45
CA VAL A 15 -3.29 -20.58 5.72
C VAL A 15 -2.68 -21.68 6.59
N GLY A 16 -2.38 -21.35 7.85
CA GLY A 16 -1.77 -22.25 8.81
C GLY A 16 -0.72 -21.55 9.68
N PRO A 17 0.11 -22.33 10.40
CA PRO A 17 1.24 -21.79 11.15
C PRO A 17 2.19 -21.03 10.23
N ILE A 18 2.53 -19.79 10.60
CA ILE A 18 3.44 -18.93 9.84
C ILE A 18 4.82 -19.01 10.49
N THR A 19 5.82 -19.45 9.73
CA THR A 19 7.22 -19.50 10.17
C THR A 19 8.00 -18.27 9.73
N VAL A 20 9.18 -18.06 10.33
CA VAL A 20 10.11 -17.00 9.90
C VAL A 20 10.57 -17.23 8.46
N GLU A 21 10.77 -18.49 8.06
CA GLU A 21 11.09 -18.84 6.67
C GLU A 21 10.02 -18.34 5.70
N ASN A 22 8.74 -18.44 6.04
CA ASN A 22 7.67 -17.88 5.20
C ASN A 22 7.81 -16.36 5.05
N ALA A 23 8.10 -15.63 6.13
CA ALA A 23 8.26 -14.19 6.08
C ALA A 23 9.47 -13.76 5.22
N VAL A 24 10.60 -14.46 5.34
CA VAL A 24 11.80 -14.22 4.51
C VAL A 24 11.53 -14.53 3.04
N PHE A 25 10.79 -15.61 2.74
CA PHE A 25 10.43 -15.97 1.37
C PHE A 25 9.51 -14.93 0.71
N VAL A 26 8.60 -14.34 1.50
CA VAL A 26 7.66 -13.31 1.04
C VAL A 26 8.34 -11.97 0.82
N ALA A 27 9.21 -11.53 1.74
CA ALA A 27 9.90 -10.24 1.68
C ALA A 27 11.42 -10.44 1.79
N PRO A 28 12.11 -10.88 0.71
CA PRO A 28 13.51 -11.31 0.77
C PRO A 28 14.53 -10.18 0.64
N PHE A 29 14.10 -8.97 0.26
CA PHE A 29 15.01 -7.89 -0.17
C PHE A 29 15.71 -7.17 0.98
N ARG A 30 15.19 -7.29 2.20
CA ARG A 30 15.77 -6.66 3.40
C ARG A 30 15.97 -5.16 3.21
N ASN A 31 15.00 -4.48 2.61
CA ASN A 31 15.05 -3.03 2.51
C ASN A 31 14.83 -2.41 3.89
N THR A 32 15.43 -1.26 4.15
CA THR A 32 15.02 -0.44 5.29
C THR A 32 13.68 0.23 4.98
N VAL A 33 12.80 0.32 5.98
CA VAL A 33 11.59 1.14 5.92
C VAL A 33 11.88 2.45 6.62
N ASP A 34 11.74 3.54 5.89
CA ASP A 34 12.01 4.89 6.39
C ASP A 34 10.74 5.75 6.30
N MET A 35 10.71 6.83 7.06
CA MET A 35 9.64 7.82 6.98
C MET A 35 10.08 8.99 6.10
N ILE A 36 9.22 9.43 5.19
CA ILE A 36 9.43 10.61 4.36
C ILE A 36 8.29 11.61 4.52
N GLU A 37 8.62 12.89 4.39
CA GLU A 37 7.67 13.99 4.23
C GLU A 37 7.60 14.37 2.76
N VAL A 38 6.39 14.31 2.19
CA VAL A 38 6.11 14.63 0.79
C VAL A 38 4.83 15.46 0.69
N THR A 39 4.68 16.22 -0.38
CA THR A 39 3.43 16.96 -0.64
C THR A 39 2.31 16.02 -1.08
N GLY A 40 1.06 16.44 -0.90
CA GLY A 40 -0.09 15.74 -1.48
C GLY A 40 -0.01 15.64 -3.00
N GLN A 41 0.56 16.66 -3.66
CA GLN A 41 0.80 16.62 -5.11
C GLN A 41 1.79 15.51 -5.49
N THR A 42 2.87 15.31 -4.72
CA THR A 42 3.82 14.21 -4.94
C THR A 42 3.13 12.85 -4.80
N MET A 43 2.32 12.66 -3.76
CA MET A 43 1.57 11.40 -3.58
C MET A 43 0.58 11.16 -4.72
N LEU A 44 -0.12 12.19 -5.17
CA LEU A 44 -1.02 12.09 -6.33
C LEU A 44 -0.25 11.66 -7.59
N SER A 45 0.91 12.25 -7.85
CA SER A 45 1.77 11.86 -8.98
C SER A 45 2.23 10.41 -8.91
N MET A 46 2.54 9.90 -7.72
CA MET A 46 2.90 8.49 -7.51
C MET A 46 1.72 7.55 -7.84
N PHE A 47 0.51 7.90 -7.42
CA PHE A 47 -0.68 7.11 -7.73
C PHE A 47 -1.06 7.18 -9.21
N GLU A 48 -0.94 8.35 -9.85
CA GLU A 48 -1.13 8.48 -11.30
C GLU A 48 -0.10 7.66 -12.10
N PHE A 49 1.16 7.61 -11.64
CA PHE A 49 2.16 6.75 -12.26
C PHE A 49 1.80 5.26 -12.16
N CYS A 50 1.27 4.81 -11.01
CA CYS A 50 0.75 3.44 -10.90
C CYS A 50 -0.44 3.21 -11.85
N ALA A 51 -1.34 4.19 -11.95
CA ALA A 51 -2.52 4.11 -12.80
C ALA A 51 -2.19 4.13 -14.29
N GLU A 52 -1.12 4.81 -14.70
CA GLU A 52 -0.61 4.80 -16.08
C GLU A 52 -0.26 3.36 -16.52
N LYS A 53 0.40 2.61 -15.64
CA LYS A 53 0.82 1.22 -15.89
C LYS A 53 -0.29 0.19 -15.68
N TRP A 54 -1.49 0.63 -15.30
CA TRP A 54 -2.65 -0.25 -15.15
C TRP A 54 -3.34 -0.43 -16.50
N SER A 55 -3.27 -1.64 -17.07
CA SER A 55 -3.97 -2.01 -18.29
C SER A 55 -5.41 -2.49 -18.01
N GLU A 56 -6.34 -2.21 -18.94
CA GLU A 56 -7.76 -2.60 -18.82
C GLU A 56 -8.01 -4.11 -18.84
N ASP A 57 -7.11 -4.86 -19.46
CA ASP A 57 -7.16 -6.32 -19.62
C ASP A 57 -6.44 -7.09 -18.50
N PHE A 58 -5.86 -6.37 -17.52
CA PHE A 58 -5.06 -6.95 -16.42
C PHE A 58 -3.89 -7.84 -16.90
N SER A 59 -3.48 -7.74 -18.16
CA SER A 59 -2.39 -8.54 -18.72
C SER A 59 -1.03 -8.08 -18.20
N ASP A 60 -0.90 -6.79 -17.88
CA ASP A 60 0.32 -6.20 -17.33
C ASP A 60 0.31 -6.16 -15.80
N THR A 61 1.10 -7.03 -15.17
CA THR A 61 1.37 -6.97 -13.73
C THR A 61 2.54 -6.02 -13.47
N PHE A 62 2.26 -4.73 -13.36
CA PHE A 62 3.28 -3.76 -12.95
C PHE A 62 3.71 -4.03 -11.50
N ALA A 63 4.91 -4.57 -11.32
CA ALA A 63 5.47 -4.87 -10.00
C ALA A 63 5.54 -3.62 -9.09
N GLY A 64 5.70 -2.43 -9.66
CA GLY A 64 5.74 -1.18 -8.90
C GLY A 64 4.39 -0.69 -8.36
N PHE A 65 3.28 -1.39 -8.61
CA PHE A 65 1.97 -0.93 -8.18
C PHE A 65 1.89 -0.80 -6.65
N LEU A 66 1.49 0.37 -6.16
CA LEU A 66 1.52 0.68 -4.73
C LEU A 66 0.34 0.08 -3.96
N GLN A 67 0.67 -0.76 -3.01
CA GLN A 67 -0.17 -1.19 -1.90
C GLN A 67 -0.15 -0.11 -0.81
N VAL A 68 -1.30 0.22 -0.21
CA VAL A 68 -1.44 1.33 0.75
C VAL A 68 -1.98 0.96 2.14
N SER A 69 -1.59 1.75 3.15
CA SER A 69 -2.12 1.68 4.53
C SER A 69 -2.39 3.06 5.13
N GLY A 70 -3.51 3.19 5.85
CA GLY A 70 -4.01 4.48 6.34
C GLY A 70 -4.44 5.42 5.22
N MET A 71 -4.75 4.86 4.04
CA MET A 71 -5.17 5.60 2.85
C MET A 71 -6.15 4.75 2.05
N GLN A 72 -6.94 5.41 1.22
CA GLN A 72 -7.79 4.80 0.23
C GLN A 72 -7.66 5.55 -1.10
N VAL A 73 -7.51 4.81 -2.20
CA VAL A 73 -7.34 5.38 -3.53
C VAL A 73 -8.38 4.77 -4.47
N THR A 74 -9.07 5.64 -5.20
CA THR A 74 -10.06 5.27 -6.21
C THR A 74 -9.55 5.64 -7.59
N TYR A 75 -9.52 4.68 -8.50
CA TYR A 75 -9.03 4.81 -9.86
C TYR A 75 -10.17 4.66 -10.89
N ASP A 76 -10.03 5.31 -12.04
CA ASP A 76 -10.86 5.12 -13.23
C ASP A 76 -9.92 5.07 -14.44
N ILE A 77 -9.54 3.85 -14.85
CA ILE A 77 -8.53 3.62 -15.89
C ILE A 77 -8.99 4.04 -17.29
N ARG A 78 -10.31 4.24 -17.47
CA ARG A 78 -10.93 4.76 -18.70
C ARG A 78 -10.57 6.22 -18.95
N ARG A 79 -10.12 6.94 -17.90
CA ARG A 79 -9.71 8.34 -18.02
C ARG A 79 -8.35 8.47 -18.71
N PRO A 80 -8.07 9.62 -19.34
CA PRO A 80 -6.77 9.90 -19.91
C PRO A 80 -5.66 9.71 -18.88
N VAL A 81 -4.49 9.24 -19.33
CA VAL A 81 -3.27 9.12 -18.51
C VAL A 81 -3.00 10.45 -17.78
N GLY A 82 -2.67 10.37 -16.49
CA GLY A 82 -2.46 11.52 -15.62
C GLY A 82 -3.75 12.13 -15.03
N LYS A 83 -4.92 11.54 -15.33
CA LYS A 83 -6.22 11.88 -14.72
C LYS A 83 -7.00 10.64 -14.28
N ARG A 84 -6.31 9.53 -14.04
CA ARG A 84 -6.92 8.22 -13.70
C ARG A 84 -7.22 8.09 -12.22
N VAL A 85 -6.61 8.89 -11.35
CA VAL A 85 -6.92 8.93 -9.92
C VAL A 85 -8.14 9.83 -9.71
N VAL A 86 -9.24 9.23 -9.25
CA VAL A 86 -10.51 9.93 -8.98
C VAL A 86 -10.48 10.58 -7.60
N GLU A 87 -10.02 9.83 -6.60
CA GLU A 87 -10.02 10.26 -5.21
C GLU A 87 -8.87 9.59 -4.45
N VAL A 88 -8.23 10.37 -3.57
CA VAL A 88 -7.32 9.86 -2.56
C VAL A 88 -7.82 10.35 -1.21
N LEU A 89 -8.16 9.41 -0.32
CA LEU A 89 -8.49 9.67 1.06
C LEU A 89 -7.33 9.25 1.94
N VAL A 90 -7.00 10.06 2.93
CA VAL A 90 -5.89 9.85 3.86
C VAL A 90 -6.39 9.86 5.30
N THR A 91 -5.81 9.02 6.15
CA THR A 91 -6.13 9.05 7.58
C THR A 91 -5.58 10.35 8.18
N CYS A 92 -6.48 11.15 8.74
CA CYS A 92 -6.13 12.37 9.43
C CYS A 92 -5.31 12.06 10.70
N THR A 93 -4.22 12.81 10.89
CA THR A 93 -3.31 12.70 12.05
C THR A 93 -3.39 13.91 12.99
N GLN A 94 -4.12 14.96 12.59
CA GLN A 94 -4.31 16.19 13.37
C GLN A 94 -5.78 16.32 13.83
N CYS A 95 -6.39 15.19 14.18
CA CYS A 95 -7.76 15.10 14.66
C CYS A 95 -7.82 14.13 15.84
N ASP A 96 -8.75 14.39 16.76
CA ASP A 96 -8.90 13.59 17.99
C ASP A 96 -9.31 12.14 17.69
N VAL A 97 -10.14 11.95 16.65
CA VAL A 97 -10.57 10.63 16.19
C VAL A 97 -10.08 10.41 14.76
N PRO A 98 -9.28 9.36 14.50
CA PRO A 98 -8.80 9.05 13.16
C PRO A 98 -9.96 8.81 12.19
N ARG A 99 -10.00 9.62 11.13
CA ARG A 99 -10.97 9.50 10.03
C ARG A 99 -10.29 9.72 8.70
N LEU A 100 -10.93 9.24 7.64
CA LEU A 100 -10.47 9.48 6.28
C LEU A 100 -10.90 10.88 5.83
N GLU A 101 -9.96 11.64 5.28
CA GLU A 101 -10.21 12.98 4.72
C GLU A 101 -9.61 13.08 3.32
N PRO A 102 -10.16 13.93 2.43
CA PRO A 102 -9.60 14.13 1.10
C PRO A 102 -8.17 14.63 1.15
N LEU A 103 -7.34 14.08 0.26
CA LEU A 103 -5.98 14.52 0.08
C LEU A 103 -5.92 15.99 -0.39
N LYS A 104 -5.16 16.82 0.33
CA LYS A 104 -4.90 18.21 -0.04
C LYS A 104 -3.54 18.31 -0.72
N LYS A 105 -3.50 18.76 -1.97
CA LYS A 105 -2.28 18.80 -2.80
C LYS A 105 -1.13 19.58 -2.15
N ASP A 106 -1.45 20.70 -1.53
CA ASP A 106 -0.46 21.62 -0.93
C ASP A 106 -0.07 21.26 0.50
N SER A 107 -0.69 20.23 1.08
CA SER A 107 -0.36 19.76 2.44
C SER A 107 0.80 18.78 2.42
N VAL A 108 1.57 18.75 3.51
CA VAL A 108 2.69 17.83 3.71
C VAL A 108 2.24 16.62 4.52
N TYR A 109 2.62 15.43 4.07
CA TYR A 109 2.24 14.17 4.68
C TYR A 109 3.45 13.32 5.02
N LYS A 110 3.37 12.64 6.16
CA LYS A 110 4.36 11.65 6.59
C LYS A 110 3.92 10.26 6.13
N ILE A 111 4.74 9.63 5.30
CA ILE A 111 4.50 8.27 4.81
C ILE A 111 5.70 7.37 5.09
N LEU A 112 5.42 6.12 5.46
CA LEU A 112 6.42 5.06 5.54
C LEU A 112 6.55 4.37 4.19
N ALA A 113 7.78 4.20 3.72
CA ALA A 113 8.08 3.51 2.46
C ALA A 113 9.42 2.78 2.55
N ALA A 114 9.58 1.74 1.72
CA ALA A 114 10.86 1.05 1.59
C ALA A 114 11.90 1.95 0.92
N SER A 115 13.16 1.85 1.36
CA SER A 115 14.28 2.63 0.83
C SER A 115 14.49 2.47 -0.68
N PHE A 116 14.10 1.32 -1.24
CA PHE A 116 14.07 1.07 -2.69
C PHE A 116 13.19 2.08 -3.46
N ILE A 117 11.93 2.28 -3.05
CA ILE A 117 11.03 3.25 -3.70
C ILE A 117 11.50 4.68 -3.42
N ILE A 118 11.94 4.95 -2.18
CA ILE A 118 12.48 6.26 -1.77
C ILE A 118 13.66 6.66 -2.66
N GLY A 119 14.48 5.70 -3.09
CA GLY A 119 15.60 5.90 -4.03
C GLY A 119 15.21 5.97 -5.50
N GLY A 120 13.91 5.88 -5.84
CA GLY A 120 13.40 5.93 -7.22
C GLY A 120 13.31 4.58 -7.92
N GLY A 121 13.35 3.46 -7.18
CA GLY A 121 13.09 2.11 -7.71
C GLY A 121 11.71 2.00 -8.39
N ASP A 122 11.50 0.96 -9.20
CA ASP A 122 10.28 0.74 -10.00
C ASP A 122 9.85 1.94 -10.89
N GLY A 123 10.76 2.87 -11.17
CA GLY A 123 10.48 4.05 -12.00
C GLY A 123 9.91 5.25 -11.23
N PHE A 124 9.88 5.21 -9.89
CA PHE A 124 9.50 6.35 -9.03
C PHE A 124 10.57 7.45 -9.00
N SER A 125 11.16 7.80 -10.15
CA SER A 125 12.24 8.79 -10.30
C SER A 125 11.86 10.20 -9.85
N MET A 126 10.56 10.49 -9.78
CA MET A 126 10.05 11.74 -9.22
C MET A 126 10.24 11.82 -7.70
N LEU A 127 10.32 10.70 -6.98
CA LEU A 127 10.29 10.70 -5.52
C LEU A 127 11.55 11.30 -4.88
N PRO A 128 12.79 10.92 -5.27
CA PRO A 128 14.01 11.46 -4.67
C PRO A 128 14.09 13.00 -4.65
N SER A 129 13.63 13.65 -5.73
CA SER A 129 13.66 15.11 -5.86
C SER A 129 12.49 15.83 -5.19
N ASN A 130 11.45 15.10 -4.78
CA ASN A 130 10.24 15.66 -4.17
C ASN A 130 10.10 15.32 -2.67
N ILE A 131 11.10 14.67 -2.07
CA ILE A 131 11.16 14.44 -0.62
C ILE A 131 11.57 15.75 0.07
N ILE A 132 10.70 16.25 0.95
CA ILE A 132 10.98 17.42 1.78
C ILE A 132 11.94 17.04 2.90
N LYS A 133 11.69 15.88 3.53
CA LYS A 133 12.51 15.38 4.63
C LYS A 133 12.44 13.86 4.70
N ARG A 134 13.57 13.23 5.02
CA ARG A 134 13.67 11.77 5.25
C ARG A 134 14.14 11.52 6.68
N TYR A 135 13.49 10.58 7.35
CA TYR A 135 13.86 10.07 8.67
C TYR A 135 14.24 8.60 8.50
N ASN A 136 15.53 8.32 8.68
CA ASN A 136 16.06 6.96 8.58
C ASN A 136 15.71 6.20 9.87
N LEU A 137 14.76 5.28 9.77
CA LEU A 137 14.37 4.44 10.92
C LEU A 137 15.22 3.16 10.97
N GLY A 138 15.76 2.73 9.81
CA GLY A 138 16.72 1.62 9.70
C GLY A 138 16.14 0.24 9.96
N SER A 139 14.85 0.11 10.25
CA SER A 139 14.19 -1.17 10.47
C SER A 139 14.01 -1.91 9.15
N LEU A 140 14.36 -3.20 9.11
CA LEU A 140 14.21 -4.03 7.92
C LEU A 140 12.74 -4.39 7.68
N ASP A 141 12.31 -4.36 6.43
CA ASP A 141 10.97 -4.76 5.98
C ASP A 141 10.60 -6.18 6.45
N THR A 142 11.53 -7.13 6.34
CA THR A 142 11.36 -8.51 6.82
C THR A 142 11.15 -8.56 8.33
N ASP A 143 11.92 -7.80 9.11
CA ASP A 143 11.82 -7.78 10.57
C ASP A 143 10.52 -7.15 11.03
N ILE A 144 10.08 -6.07 10.36
CA ILE A 144 8.78 -5.43 10.60
C ILE A 144 7.65 -6.43 10.35
N LEU A 145 7.70 -7.18 9.24
CA LEU A 145 6.71 -8.21 8.93
C LEU A 145 6.68 -9.32 10.00
N ILE A 146 7.85 -9.85 10.39
CA ILE A 146 7.95 -10.90 11.42
C ILE A 146 7.37 -10.41 12.74
N ASN A 147 7.76 -9.21 13.19
CA ASN A 147 7.31 -8.64 14.45
C ASN A 147 5.81 -8.37 14.43
N TYR A 148 5.28 -7.91 13.30
CA TYR A 148 3.84 -7.73 13.13
C TYR A 148 3.07 -9.04 13.24
N ILE A 149 3.52 -10.09 12.53
CA ILE A 149 2.86 -11.40 12.55
C ILE A 149 2.85 -11.96 13.98
N LYS A 150 3.98 -11.88 14.69
CA LYS A 150 4.08 -12.32 16.09
C LYS A 150 3.10 -11.60 17.01
N LYS A 151 2.94 -10.28 16.83
CA LYS A 151 2.10 -9.44 17.70
C LYS A 151 0.60 -9.55 17.38
N ASN A 152 0.23 -9.92 16.15
CA ASN A 152 -1.16 -9.88 15.67
C ASN A 152 -1.70 -11.26 15.27
N SER A 153 -1.09 -12.33 15.76
CA SER A 153 -1.58 -13.70 15.54
C SER A 153 -2.79 -14.01 16.44
N PRO A 154 -3.88 -14.60 15.93
CA PRO A 154 -4.10 -15.02 14.55
C PRO A 154 -4.48 -13.86 13.62
N ILE A 155 -3.96 -13.88 12.38
CA ILE A 155 -4.21 -12.81 11.41
C ILE A 155 -5.44 -13.17 10.57
N THR A 156 -6.50 -12.40 10.72
CA THR A 156 -7.81 -12.63 10.09
C THR A 156 -8.23 -11.52 9.12
N THR A 157 -7.32 -10.60 8.82
CA THR A 157 -7.61 -9.43 7.97
C THR A 157 -7.72 -9.82 6.50
N GLY A 158 -8.83 -9.47 5.84
CA GLY A 158 -9.06 -9.65 4.40
C GLY A 158 -8.91 -8.35 3.59
N LEU A 159 -9.42 -8.35 2.35
CA LEU A 159 -9.44 -7.16 1.49
C LEU A 159 -10.38 -6.09 2.08
N GLN A 160 -9.84 -4.91 2.36
CA GLN A 160 -10.57 -3.79 2.97
C GLN A 160 -10.97 -2.70 1.97
N GLY A 161 -10.82 -2.96 0.66
CA GLY A 161 -11.15 -1.98 -0.38
C GLY A 161 -10.36 -0.68 -0.29
N ARG A 162 -9.07 -0.76 0.08
CA ARG A 162 -8.16 0.41 0.14
C ARG A 162 -7.79 0.92 -1.26
N ILE A 163 -7.76 0.02 -2.23
CA ILE A 163 -7.57 0.35 -3.65
C ILE A 163 -8.87 -0.04 -4.33
N ARG A 164 -9.49 0.89 -5.05
CA ARG A 164 -10.80 0.71 -5.68
C ARG A 164 -10.74 1.09 -7.14
N HIS A 165 -11.49 0.39 -7.97
CA HIS A 165 -11.78 0.80 -9.33
C HIS A 165 -13.21 1.34 -9.41
N LEU A 166 -13.41 2.51 -10.04
CA LEU A 166 -14.69 3.20 -10.06
C LEU A 166 -15.82 2.33 -10.63
N LYS A 167 -15.52 1.52 -11.64
CA LYS A 167 -16.46 0.54 -12.23
C LYS A 167 -17.01 -0.44 -11.20
N ASP A 168 -16.21 -0.86 -10.22
CA ASP A 168 -16.63 -1.81 -9.18
C ASP A 168 -17.57 -1.16 -8.16
N ILE A 169 -17.46 0.16 -8.00
CA ILE A 169 -18.32 0.97 -7.14
C ILE A 169 -19.65 1.25 -7.85
N GLU A 170 -19.60 1.70 -9.11
CA GLU A 170 -20.78 2.03 -9.93
C GLU A 170 -21.62 0.79 -10.29
N GLY A 171 -20.96 -0.36 -10.51
CA GLY A 171 -21.60 -1.62 -10.86
C GLY A 171 -22.33 -2.32 -9.71
N GLY A 172 -22.29 -1.77 -8.49
CA GLY A 172 -22.89 -2.37 -7.31
C GLY A 172 -22.39 -3.79 -7.11
N LEU A 173 -21.13 -3.96 -6.71
CA LEU A 173 -20.58 -5.29 -6.40
C LEU A 173 -21.37 -5.92 -5.24
N ASP A 174 -22.41 -6.68 -5.58
CA ASP A 174 -23.06 -7.68 -4.75
C ASP A 174 -21.96 -8.62 -4.26
N LEU A 175 -21.76 -8.65 -2.94
CA LEU A 175 -20.78 -9.50 -2.24
C LEU A 175 -20.93 -11.02 -2.53
N LYS A 176 -21.85 -11.43 -3.40
CA LYS A 176 -22.10 -12.82 -3.78
C LYS A 176 -21.06 -13.41 -4.75
N CYS A 177 -20.30 -12.61 -5.50
CA CYS A 177 -19.26 -13.17 -6.38
C CYS A 177 -17.96 -13.59 -5.66
N LEU A 178 -17.80 -13.25 -4.38
CA LEU A 178 -16.72 -13.80 -3.54
C LEU A 178 -17.05 -15.18 -2.95
N GLY A 179 -18.29 -15.66 -3.10
CA GLY A 179 -18.74 -16.95 -2.54
C GLY A 179 -18.29 -18.18 -3.32
N ASN A 180 -18.07 -18.08 -4.64
CA ASN A 180 -17.83 -19.27 -5.48
C ASN A 180 -16.44 -19.33 -6.14
N ALA A 181 -15.62 -18.27 -6.05
CA ALA A 181 -14.20 -18.32 -6.45
C ALA A 181 -13.26 -18.67 -5.27
N ALA A 182 -13.76 -18.69 -4.03
CA ALA A 182 -13.00 -18.98 -2.81
C ALA A 182 -12.71 -20.48 -2.56
N ARG A 183 -12.52 -21.28 -3.63
CA ARG A 183 -11.91 -22.63 -3.54
C ARG A 183 -10.51 -22.71 -4.17
N GLY A 184 -9.97 -21.60 -4.67
CA GLY A 184 -8.59 -21.56 -5.18
C GLY A 184 -7.89 -20.28 -4.75
N HIS A 185 -6.83 -20.43 -3.95
CA HIS A 185 -5.82 -19.41 -3.65
C HIS A 185 -6.28 -18.09 -3.01
N LEU A 186 -6.32 -18.08 -1.68
CA LEU A 186 -6.18 -16.86 -0.87
C LEU A 186 -4.77 -16.29 -1.07
N SER A 187 -4.65 -15.13 -1.74
CA SER A 187 -3.39 -14.42 -1.99
C SER A 187 -3.07 -13.45 -0.85
N SER A 188 -1.87 -13.60 -0.28
CA SER A 188 -1.46 -13.05 1.02
C SER A 188 -0.79 -11.68 0.95
N ILE A 189 -1.20 -10.83 0.01
CA ILE A 189 -0.69 -9.44 -0.14
C ILE A 189 -1.14 -8.53 1.03
N VAL A 190 -2.06 -9.01 1.88
CA VAL A 190 -2.80 -8.22 2.88
C VAL A 190 -2.00 -7.91 4.17
N LEU A 191 -0.89 -8.59 4.44
CA LEU A 191 -0.29 -8.62 5.79
C LEU A 191 0.68 -7.49 6.14
N ILE A 192 1.44 -6.93 5.19
CA ILE A 192 2.48 -5.92 5.49
C ILE A 192 1.87 -4.55 5.83
N LEU A 193 0.72 -4.22 5.24
CA LEU A 193 0.20 -2.86 5.33
C LEU A 193 -0.49 -2.56 6.65
N VAL A 194 -1.20 -3.53 7.25
CA VAL A 194 -1.81 -3.34 8.57
C VAL A 194 -0.72 -3.11 9.64
N ALA A 195 0.47 -3.72 9.47
CA ALA A 195 1.61 -3.57 10.36
C ALA A 195 2.10 -2.15 10.57
N LEU A 196 2.22 -1.40 9.47
CA LEU A 196 2.75 -0.04 9.51
C LEU A 196 1.72 0.97 10.04
N GLY A 197 0.42 0.62 10.01
CA GLY A 197 -0.64 1.44 10.58
C GLY A 197 -0.75 1.28 12.10
N SER A 198 -0.72 0.05 12.60
CA SER A 198 -0.93 -0.25 14.03
C SER A 198 0.26 0.11 14.93
N TRP A 199 1.48 0.24 14.38
CA TRP A 199 2.67 0.64 15.13
C TRP A 199 2.71 2.14 15.43
N ILE A 200 2.26 2.99 14.49
CA ILE A 200 2.26 4.45 14.66
C ILE A 200 1.25 4.92 15.74
N PHE A 201 0.16 4.19 15.96
CA PHE A 201 -0.88 4.60 16.91
C PHE A 201 -0.58 4.25 18.39
N ARG A 202 0.53 3.57 18.70
CA ARG A 202 0.83 3.14 20.07
C ARG A 202 2.04 3.84 20.71
N GLU A 203 2.79 4.62 19.95
CA GLU A 203 3.98 5.35 20.41
C GLU A 203 3.92 6.88 20.10
N MET A 204 2.72 7.43 19.90
CA MET A 204 2.45 8.86 19.93
C MET A 204 1.54 9.22 21.11
#